data_AF-A0A6V7UNB8-F1
#
_entry.id   AF-A0A6V7UNB8-F1
#
_cell.length_a   1.000
_cell.length_b   1.000
_cell.length_c   1.000
_cell.angle_alpha   90.00
_cell.angle_beta   90.00
_cell.angle_gamma   90.00
#
_symmetry.space_group_name_H-M   'P 1'
#
loop_
_entity.id
_entity.type
_entity.pdbx_description
1 polymer ?
#
loop_
_entity_poly.entity_id
_entity_poly.type
_entity_poly.pdbx_seq_one_letter_code
_entity_poly.pdbx_strand_id
1 'polypeptide(L)' 'MWFKTKKRITQDRKCCICGATSTSRWYCHSEPENYLCGTCYNKQYRAKIKKETERKNTNK' A
#
# COMPACT_ATOMS: atom_id res chain seq x y z
N MET A 1 28.36 10.97 -16.09
CA MET A 1 27.23 11.93 -16.06
C MET A 1 25.96 11.19 -15.65
N TRP A 2 25.20 11.77 -14.73
CA TRP A 2 24.14 11.15 -13.93
C TRP A 2 22.96 10.61 -14.74
N PHE A 3 22.54 9.38 -14.46
CA PHE A 3 21.31 8.79 -14.99
C PHE A 3 20.11 9.59 -14.46
N LYS A 4 19.55 10.48 -15.30
CA LYS A 4 18.22 11.06 -15.09
C LYS A 4 17.20 9.92 -15.14
N THR A 5 16.95 9.31 -14.00
CA THR A 5 15.85 8.37 -13.82
C THR A 5 14.56 9.14 -14.06
N LYS A 6 13.98 8.98 -15.26
CA LYS A 6 12.63 9.48 -15.57
C LYS A 6 11.70 8.90 -14.52
N LYS A 7 11.36 9.72 -13.52
CA LYS A 7 10.32 9.42 -12.54
C LYS A 7 9.05 9.31 -13.36
N ARG A 8 8.61 8.07 -13.64
CA ARG A 8 7.29 7.82 -14.23
C ARG A 8 6.27 8.32 -13.21
N ILE A 9 5.88 9.59 -13.35
CA ILE A 9 4.71 10.14 -12.68
C ILE A 9 3.55 9.40 -13.34
N THR A 10 3.05 8.35 -12.69
CA THR A 10 1.80 7.70 -13.07
C THR A 10 0.69 8.67 -12.72
N GLN A 11 0.38 9.60 -13.64
CA GLN A 11 -0.46 10.77 -13.41
C GLN A 11 -1.90 10.47 -12.96
N ASP A 12 -2.34 9.20 -12.94
CA ASP A 12 -3.71 8.81 -12.60
C ASP A 12 -3.89 7.95 -11.34
N ARG A 13 -2.80 7.51 -10.69
CA ARG A 13 -2.93 6.65 -9.50
C ARG A 13 -2.56 7.44 -8.25
N LYS A 14 -3.50 7.46 -7.28
CA LYS A 14 -3.32 8.05 -5.95
C LYS A 14 -3.62 7.01 -4.88
N CYS A 15 -2.84 7.02 -3.80
CA CYS A 15 -3.13 6.14 -2.68
C CYS A 15 -4.41 6.61 -1.99
N CYS A 16 -5.40 5.73 -1.82
CA CYS A 16 -6.66 6.10 -1.14
C CYS A 16 -6.49 6.43 0.35
N ILE A 17 -5.41 5.95 0.99
CA ILE A 17 -5.16 6.20 2.42
C ILE A 17 -4.33 7.46 2.66
N CYS A 18 -3.22 7.62 1.94
CA CYS A 18 -2.26 8.70 2.21
C CYS A 18 -2.15 9.73 1.08
N GLY A 19 -2.90 9.58 -0.01
CA GLY A 19 -2.86 10.50 -1.16
C GLY A 19 -1.56 10.48 -1.96
N ALA A 20 -0.61 9.60 -1.63
CA ALA A 20 0.66 9.52 -2.36
C ALA A 20 0.40 9.28 -3.86
N THR A 21 1.00 10.11 -4.71
CA THR A 21 0.94 10.03 -6.19
C THR A 21 2.22 9.44 -6.80
N SER A 22 3.27 9.31 -5.98
CA SER A 22 4.52 8.66 -6.36
C SER A 22 4.79 7.46 -5.45
N THR A 23 4.84 6.27 -6.04
CA THR A 23 5.24 5.04 -5.36
C THR A 23 5.90 4.12 -6.38
N SER A 24 6.87 3.31 -5.92
CA SER A 24 7.54 2.32 -6.78
C SER A 24 6.60 1.19 -7.20
N ARG A 25 5.56 0.92 -6.40
CA ARG A 25 4.57 -0.12 -6.65
C ARG A 25 3.18 0.30 -6.14
N TRP A 26 2.17 -0.02 -6.94
CA TRP A 26 0.75 0.16 -6.65
C TRP A 26 0.11 -1.19 -6.38
N TYR A 27 -0.76 -1.25 -5.38
CA TYR A 27 -1.55 -2.43 -5.01
C TYR A 27 -3.03 -2.10 -5.13
N CYS A 28 -3.84 -3.02 -5.65
CA CYS A 28 -5.29 -2.84 -5.65
C CYS A 28 -5.84 -3.08 -4.23
N HIS A 29 -6.72 -2.20 -3.80
CA HIS A 29 -7.60 -2.47 -2.69
C HIS A 29 -8.76 -3.37 -3.16
N SER A 30 -9.59 -3.85 -2.23
CA SER A 30 -10.72 -4.73 -2.53
C SER A 30 -11.76 -4.10 -3.48
N GLU A 31 -11.73 -2.78 -3.67
CA GLU A 31 -12.57 -2.06 -4.62
C GLU A 31 -11.81 -1.72 -5.91
N PRO A 32 -12.48 -1.80 -7.08
CA PRO A 32 -11.85 -1.68 -8.40
C PRO A 32 -11.19 -0.33 -8.70
N GLU A 33 -11.41 0.70 -7.89
CA GLU A 33 -10.86 2.05 -8.09
C GLU A 33 -9.94 2.54 -6.97
N ASN A 34 -9.76 1.72 -5.93
CA ASN A 34 -8.96 2.09 -4.77
C ASN A 34 -7.55 1.53 -4.90
N TYR A 35 -6.57 2.41 -5.16
CA TYR A 35 -5.16 2.04 -5.18
C TYR A 35 -4.49 2.33 -3.84
N LEU A 36 -3.59 1.43 -3.44
CA LEU A 36 -2.74 1.58 -2.26
C LEU A 36 -1.28 1.68 -2.71
N CYS A 37 -0.54 2.61 -2.11
CA CYS A 37 0.91 2.60 -2.22
C CYS A 37 1.49 1.41 -1.43
N GLY A 38 2.69 0.97 -1.79
CA GLY A 38 3.34 -0.18 -1.14
C GLY A 38 3.49 -0.02 0.38
N THR A 39 3.68 1.20 0.87
CA THR A 39 3.74 1.48 2.32
C THR A 39 2.40 1.21 3.00
N CYS A 40 1.31 1.71 2.43
CA CYS A 40 -0.03 1.56 2.98
C CYS A 40 -0.50 0.10 2.92
N TYR A 41 -0.21 -0.59 1.81
CA TYR A 41 -0.49 -2.02 1.68
C TYR A 41 0.23 -2.83 2.77
N ASN A 42 1.54 -2.62 2.95
CA ASN A 42 2.30 -3.31 4.00
C ASN A 42 1.77 -3.01 5.41
N LYS A 43 1.38 -1.77 5.69
CA LYS A 43 0.81 -1.38 6.98
C LYS A 43 -0.51 -2.13 7.24
N GLN A 44 -1.40 -2.18 6.24
CA GLN A 44 -2.66 -2.94 6.35
C GLN A 44 -2.42 -4.44 6.51
N TYR A 45 -1.50 -5.02 5.74
CA TYR A 45 -1.16 -6.44 5.81
C TYR A 45 -0.66 -6.82 7.22
N ARG A 46 0.28 -6.05 7.77
CA ARG A 46 0.78 -6.25 9.14
C ARG A 46 -0.32 -6.09 10.20
N ALA A 47 -1.22 -5.11 10.03
CA ALA A 47 -2.34 -4.91 10.95
C ALA A 47 -3.33 -6.09 10.92
N LYS A 48 -3.58 -6.68 9.74
CA LYS A 48 -4.42 -7.89 9.59
C LYS A 48 -3.80 -9.08 10.31
N ILE A 49 -2.50 -9.33 10.08
CA ILE A 49 -1.78 -10.42 10.76
C ILE A 49 -1.82 -10.22 12.27
N LYS A 50 -1.53 -9.02 12.77
CA LYS A 50 -1.54 -8.74 14.21
C LYS A 50 -2.89 -9.07 14.84
N LYS A 51 -3.99 -8.61 14.22
CA LYS A 51 -5.35 -8.93 14.68
C LYS A 51 -5.64 -10.43 14.68
N GLU A 52 -5.15 -11.16 13.69
CA GLU A 52 -5.33 -12.61 13.62
C GLU A 52 -4.55 -13.34 14.72
N THR A 53 -3.30 -12.93 14.97
CA THR A 53 -2.49 -13.47 16.07
C THR A 53 -3.11 -13.17 17.43
N GLU A 54 -3.62 -11.96 17.64
CA GLU A 54 -4.32 -11.56 18.87
C GLU A 54 -5.59 -12.40 19.08
N ARG A 55 -6.42 -12.57 18.05
CA ARG A 55 -7.61 -13.44 18.10
C ARG A 55 -7.27 -14.88 18.48
N LYS A 56 -6.17 -15.44 17.95
CA LYS A 56 -5.72 -16.80 18.28
C LYS A 56 -5.23 -16.91 19.72
N ASN A 57 -4.59 -15.88 20.25
CA ASN A 57 -4.09 -15.86 21.64
C ASN A 57 -5.20 -15.66 22.69
N THR A 58 -6.33 -15.05 22.35
CA THR A 58 -7.43 -14.82 23.32
C THR A 58 -8.29 -16.08 23.55
N ASN A 59 -8.12 -17.10 22.72
CA ASN A 59 -8.91 -18.33 22.73
C ASN A 59 -8.11 -19.54 23.25
N LYS A 60 -7.02 -19.28 24.01
CA LYS A 60 -6.15 -20.29 24.62
C LYS A 60 -6.27 -20.25 26.14
#